data_AF-A0A377BVV0-F1
#
_entry.id   AF-A0A377BVV0-F1
#
_cell.length_a   1.000
_cell.length_b   1.000
_cell.length_c   1.000
_cell.angle_alpha   90.00
_cell.angle_beta   90.00
_cell.angle_gamma   90.00
#
_symmetry.space_group_name_H-M   'P 1'
#
loop_
_entity.id
_entity.type
_entity.pdbx_description
1 polymer ?
#
loop_
_entity_poly.entity_id
_entity_poly.type
_entity_poly.pdbx_seq_one_letter_code
_entity_poly.pdbx_strand_id
1 'polypeptide(L)' 'MKRLRNKMTTEELAECLGVAKQTVNRWIREKGWKTEKFPGVKGGRARLILVDTQVCEFIQNTPSLP' A
#
# COMPACT_ATOMS: atom_id res chain seq x y z
N MET A 1 4.94 14.45 5.19
CA MET A 1 4.35 13.18 4.71
C MET A 1 3.07 13.47 3.96
N LYS A 2 2.90 12.93 2.74
CA LYS A 2 1.61 12.98 2.01
C LYS A 2 0.56 12.24 2.87
N ARG A 3 -0.67 12.77 2.93
CA ARG A 3 -1.78 12.08 3.62
C ARG A 3 -2.09 10.77 2.90
N LEU A 4 -2.30 9.70 3.67
CA LEU A 4 -2.80 8.44 3.14
C LEU A 4 -4.23 8.63 2.62
N ARG A 5 -4.50 8.07 1.44
CA ARG A 5 -5.84 8.02 0.81
C ARG A 5 -6.46 6.66 1.09
N ASN A 6 -7.79 6.58 1.05
CA ASN A 6 -8.54 5.32 1.26
C ASN A 6 -8.11 4.19 0.31
N LYS A 7 -7.59 4.54 -0.88
CA LYS A 7 -7.06 3.61 -1.88
C LYS A 7 -5.77 4.15 -2.46
N MET A 8 -4.75 3.31 -2.55
CA MET A 8 -3.46 3.67 -3.13
C MET A 8 -2.89 2.49 -3.90
N THR A 9 -2.22 2.75 -5.01
CA THR A 9 -1.35 1.75 -5.63
C THR A 9 -0.16 1.44 -4.70
N THR A 10 0.48 0.28 -4.89
CA THR A 10 1.72 -0.06 -4.19
C THR A 10 2.78 1.04 -4.35
N GLU A 11 2.84 1.67 -5.51
CA GLU A 11 3.80 2.73 -5.83
C GLU A 11 3.51 4.02 -5.07
N GLU A 12 2.26 4.47 -5.07
CA GLU A 12 1.87 5.66 -4.31
C GLU A 12 2.07 5.47 -2.80
N LEU A 13 1.75 4.28 -2.28
CA LEU A 13 1.96 3.99 -0.86
C LEU A 13 3.44 3.94 -0.50
N ALA A 14 4.26 3.29 -1.34
CA ALA A 14 5.71 3.25 -1.19
C ALA A 14 6.33 4.65 -1.19
N GLU A 15 5.92 5.52 -2.12
CA GLU A 15 6.36 6.91 -2.20
C GLU A 15 5.93 7.73 -0.97
N CYS A 16 4.70 7.52 -0.47
CA CYS A 16 4.22 8.22 0.72
C CYS A 16 4.97 7.82 1.99
N LEU A 17 5.41 6.57 2.08
CA LEU A 17 6.10 6.00 3.24
C LEU A 17 7.62 6.05 3.13
N GLY A 18 8.18 6.49 1.99
CA GLY A 18 9.63 6.51 1.77
C GLY A 18 10.28 5.12 1.61
N VAL A 19 9.51 4.08 1.33
CA VAL A 19 10.00 2.69 1.24
C VAL A 19 10.03 2.19 -0.20
N ALA A 20 10.75 1.09 -0.44
CA ALA A 20 10.69 0.40 -1.72
C ALA A 20 9.33 -0.29 -1.95
N LYS A 21 8.87 -0.35 -3.22
CA LYS A 21 7.63 -1.08 -3.60
C LYS A 21 7.62 -2.54 -3.12
N GLN A 22 8.78 -3.19 -3.11
CA GLN A 22 8.92 -4.58 -2.67
C GLN A 22 8.57 -4.74 -1.18
N THR A 23 8.87 -3.73 -0.36
CA THR A 23 8.51 -3.71 1.06
C THR A 23 7.00 -3.70 1.23
N VAL A 24 6.28 -2.85 0.48
CA VAL A 24 4.82 -2.81 0.49
C VAL A 24 4.22 -4.12 -0.03
N ASN A 25 4.75 -4.69 -1.12
CA ASN A 25 4.29 -5.99 -1.63
C ASN A 25 4.48 -7.12 -0.61
N ARG A 26 5.59 -7.11 0.14
CA ARG A 26 5.81 -8.05 1.24
C ARG A 26 4.75 -7.89 2.32
N TRP A 27 4.46 -6.66 2.76
CA TRP A 27 3.41 -6.42 3.76
C TRP A 27 2.02 -6.84 3.28
N ILE A 28 1.67 -6.60 2.01
CA ILE A 28 0.40 -7.08 1.44
C ILE A 28 0.28 -8.60 1.63
N ARG A 29 1.36 -9.36 1.36
CA ARG A 29 1.37 -10.82 1.49
C ARG A 29 1.35 -11.27 2.96
N GLU A 30 2.20 -10.68 3.80
CA GLU A 30 2.36 -11.08 5.21
C GLU A 30 1.18 -10.69 6.10
N LYS A 31 0.57 -9.53 5.84
CA LYS A 31 -0.54 -8.99 6.64
C LYS A 31 -1.91 -9.25 6.02
N GLY A 32 -1.95 -9.80 4.81
CA GLY A 32 -3.19 -10.11 4.10
C GLY A 32 -3.99 -8.86 3.72
N TRP A 33 -3.31 -7.75 3.40
CA TRP A 33 -3.99 -6.50 3.07
C TRP A 33 -4.90 -6.68 1.85
N LYS A 34 -6.12 -6.14 1.96
CA LYS A 34 -7.11 -6.25 0.90
C LYS A 34 -6.71 -5.40 -0.29
N THR A 35 -6.86 -5.98 -1.47
CA THR A 35 -6.60 -5.28 -2.74
C THR A 35 -7.73 -5.51 -3.73
N GLU A 36 -8.01 -4.50 -4.54
CA GLU A 36 -8.98 -4.58 -5.64
C GLU A 36 -8.29 -4.36 -6.99
N LYS A 37 -8.96 -4.75 -8.08
CA LYS A 37 -8.45 -4.49 -9.44
C LYS A 37 -8.42 -2.98 -9.70
N PHE A 38 -7.35 -2.50 -10.32
CA PHE A 38 -7.31 -1.14 -10.83
C PHE A 38 -7.83 -1.13 -12.28
N PRO A 39 -9.07 -0.67 -12.53
CA PRO A 39 -9.62 -0.61 -13.88
C PRO A 39 -8.81 0.34 -14.78
N GLY A 40 -8.77 0.04 -16.08
CA GLY A 40 -8.14 0.91 -17.09
C GLY A 40 -6.62 0.75 -17.24
N VAL A 41 -5.96 -0.13 -16.47
CA VAL A 41 -4.52 -0.39 -16.65
C VAL A 41 -4.27 -1.43 -17.73
N LYS A 42 -3.39 -1.10 -18.69
CA LYS A 42 -2.97 -2.00 -19.77
C LYS A 42 -2.43 -3.31 -19.18
N GLY A 43 -3.09 -4.42 -19.50
CA GLY A 43 -2.75 -5.76 -19.00
C GLY A 43 -3.45 -6.18 -17.71
N GLY A 44 -4.28 -5.33 -17.08
CA GLY A 44 -5.26 -5.73 -16.05
C GLY A 44 -4.70 -6.29 -14.73
N ARG A 45 -3.38 -6.25 -14.53
CA ARG A 45 -2.71 -6.82 -13.34
C ARG A 45 -2.53 -5.82 -12.20
N ALA A 46 -2.76 -4.53 -12.43
CA ALA A 46 -2.61 -3.52 -11.40
C ALA A 46 -3.69 -3.65 -10.33
N ARG A 47 -3.31 -3.36 -9.09
CA ARG A 47 -4.15 -3.49 -7.90
C ARG A 47 -4.07 -2.20 -7.07
N LEU A 48 -5.20 -1.84 -6.46
CA LEU A 48 -5.27 -0.81 -5.43
C LEU A 48 -5.30 -1.50 -4.07
N ILE A 49 -4.50 -1.00 -3.14
CA ILE A 49 -4.53 -1.37 -1.72
C ILE A 49 -5.66 -0.58 -1.08
N LEU A 50 -6.53 -1.27 -0.34
CA LEU A 50 -7.50 -0.64 0.54
C LEU A 50 -6.75 -0.19 1.79
N VAL A 51 -6.58 1.11 1.98
CA VAL A 51 -5.91 1.69 3.15
C VAL A 51 -6.94 1.84 4.26
N ASP A 52 -7.25 0.72 4.89
CA ASP A 52 -8.18 0.61 6.01
C ASP A 52 -7.47 0.77 7.36
N THR A 53 -8.21 0.56 8.45
CA THR A 53 -7.67 0.65 9.82
C THR A 53 -6.46 -0.26 10.03
N GLN A 54 -6.45 -1.48 9.47
CA GLN A 54 -5.34 -2.41 9.63
C GLN A 54 -4.05 -1.86 9.00
N VAL A 55 -4.17 -1.26 7.80
CA VAL A 55 -3.03 -0.64 7.11
C VAL A 55 -2.53 0.57 7.90
N CYS A 56 -3.44 1.44 8.34
CA CYS A 56 -3.10 2.64 9.12
C CYS A 56 -2.42 2.29 10.45
N GLU A 57 -2.97 1.35 11.22
CA GLU A 57 -2.40 0.89 12.48
C GLU A 57 -1.02 0.27 12.28
N PHE A 58 -0.84 -0.55 11.25
CA PHE A 58 0.46 -1.14 10.95
C PHE A 58 1.50 -0.05 10.66
N ILE A 59 1.16 0.94 9.82
CA ILE A 59 2.06 2.04 9.45
C ILE A 59 2.42 2.88 10.68
N GLN A 60 1.44 3.23 11.52
CA GLN A 60 1.67 4.03 12.74
C GLN A 60 2.55 3.31 13.76
N ASN A 61 2.45 1.98 13.83
CA ASN A 61 3.21 1.15 14.78
C ASN A 61 4.50 0.56 14.21
N THR A 62 4.87 0.89 12.96
CA THR A 62 6.13 0.44 12.35
C THR A 62 7.19 1.53 12.57
N PRO A 63 8.14 1.36 13.53
CA PRO A 63 9.04 2.42 13.96
C PRO A 63 10.19 2.71 12.98
N SER A 64 10.25 1.98 11.86
CA SER A 64 11.39 1.95 10.93
C SER A 64 10.98 2.24 9.48
N LEU A 65 10.06 3.19 9.31
CA LEU A 65 9.97 3.90 8.04
C LEU A 65 11.17 4.86 7.95
N PRO A 66 11.96 4.81 6.87
CA PRO A 66 13.18 5.60 6.73
C PRO A 66 12.93 7.11 6.70
#